data_AF-A8MFK7-F1
#
_entry.id   AF-A8MFK7-F1
#
_cell.length_a   1.000
_cell.length_b   1.000
_cell.length_c   1.000
_cell.angle_alpha   90.00
_cell.angle_beta   90.00
_cell.angle_gamma   90.00
#
_symmetry.space_group_name_H-M   'P 1'
#
loop_
_entity.id
_entity.type
_entity.pdbx_description
1 polymer ?
#
loop_
_entity_poly.entity_id
_entity_poly.type
_entity_poly.pdbx_seq_one_letter_code
_entity_poly.pdbx_strand_id
1 'polypeptide(L)'
;MEIYIFYYVDEDIHDFSSKRLKGGLKLKKLIILVLSITMVLAGCSGHKDASQRFKKDNFKSVVIGNGKMLKLVMDDEDTKALVDLFNTMVLKEMDKNLKEEPFIKVHFFGNDAEDTISIVFLGEKVFSQKEWYAVDLEFTKKLYNFYEGRALLEVEDDTLLEIQEKRADRANLDWKEALEGTWIVDDTTALTFDEEFLYQGDYKLKYVIHEAEGNRLLISAYGIHGLFTKNQKLFDMDIIFSEDLCNVQTQKIVPQFGTRDLVFQNNMIYQDEEGNILGDLSSVFFSENLLN
;
A
#
# COMPACT_ATOMS: atom_id res chain seq x y z
N MET A 1 -44.60 9.86 -19.69
CA MET A 1 -43.86 9.34 -18.53
C MET A 1 -42.52 10.05 -18.54
N GLU A 2 -42.47 11.14 -17.79
CA GLU A 2 -41.43 12.16 -17.87
C GLU A 2 -40.34 11.82 -16.84
N ILE A 3 -39.11 11.75 -17.32
CA ILE A 3 -37.92 11.51 -16.51
C ILE A 3 -37.37 12.88 -16.14
N TYR A 4 -37.38 13.21 -14.85
CA TYR A 4 -36.74 14.40 -14.30
C TYR A 4 -35.26 14.09 -14.03
N ILE A 5 -34.36 14.79 -14.72
CA ILE A 5 -32.94 14.84 -14.40
C ILE A 5 -32.67 16.24 -13.85
N PHE A 6 -32.33 16.34 -12.57
CA PHE A 6 -31.88 17.59 -11.96
C PHE A 6 -30.36 17.68 -12.08
N TYR A 7 -29.88 18.74 -12.72
CA TYR A 7 -28.53 19.27 -12.54
C TYR A 7 -28.65 20.53 -11.67
N TYR A 8 -27.83 20.66 -10.64
CA TYR A 8 -27.64 21.93 -9.93
C TYR A 8 -26.22 22.44 -10.19
N VAL A 9 -26.14 23.75 -10.42
CA VAL A 9 -25.03 24.49 -11.01
C VAL A 9 -24.36 25.35 -9.93
N ASP A 10 -23.05 25.50 -10.12
CA ASP A 10 -22.07 26.37 -9.42
C ASP A 10 -22.51 27.84 -9.31
N GLU A 11 -22.08 28.51 -8.24
CA GLU A 11 -22.32 29.94 -7.99
C GLU A 11 -21.39 30.85 -8.82
N ASP A 12 -22.02 31.88 -9.41
CA ASP A 12 -21.51 33.19 -9.80
C ASP A 12 -20.26 33.33 -10.68
N ILE A 13 -20.47 33.88 -11.91
CA ILE A 13 -19.77 35.08 -12.43
C ILE A 13 -20.54 35.67 -13.63
N HIS A 14 -20.59 37.00 -13.63
CA HIS A 14 -21.30 37.97 -14.47
C HIS A 14 -21.30 37.81 -16.01
N ASP A 15 -22.49 38.13 -16.57
CA ASP A 15 -22.79 39.04 -17.69
C ASP A 15 -22.03 38.93 -19.03
N PHE A 16 -22.70 38.47 -20.10
CA PHE A 16 -22.98 39.28 -21.32
C PHE A 16 -23.66 38.48 -22.45
N SER A 17 -24.81 39.01 -22.89
CA SER A 17 -25.42 39.03 -24.24
C SER A 17 -25.47 37.78 -25.15
N SER A 18 -26.72 37.42 -25.48
CA SER A 18 -27.27 36.90 -26.75
C SER A 18 -26.33 36.40 -27.88
N LYS A 19 -26.51 35.13 -28.28
CA LYS A 19 -26.95 34.74 -29.64
C LYS A 19 -27.17 33.23 -29.79
N ARG A 20 -28.23 32.90 -30.54
CA ARG A 20 -28.70 31.59 -30.99
C ARG A 20 -27.60 30.59 -31.38
N LEU A 21 -27.62 29.40 -30.78
CA LEU A 21 -27.01 28.19 -31.33
C LEU A 21 -27.82 27.70 -32.55
N LYS A 22 -27.24 27.83 -33.73
CA LYS A 22 -27.59 27.05 -34.92
C LYS A 22 -26.50 26.00 -35.14
N GLY A 23 -26.93 24.79 -35.47
CA GLY A 23 -26.14 23.87 -36.28
C GLY A 23 -25.44 22.77 -35.49
N GLY A 24 -25.90 21.55 -35.74
CA GLY A 24 -25.34 20.33 -35.19
C GLY A 24 -23.91 20.08 -35.68
N LEU A 25 -23.05 19.69 -34.74
CA LEU A 25 -21.83 18.91 -34.97
C LEU A 25 -21.24 18.60 -33.59
N LYS A 26 -21.63 17.50 -32.92
CA LYS A 26 -20.90 17.00 -31.73
C LYS A 26 -21.27 15.59 -31.23
N LEU A 27 -21.96 14.75 -32.03
CA LEU A 27 -22.21 13.36 -31.66
C LEU A 27 -21.07 12.38 -32.04
N LYS A 28 -19.92 12.88 -32.51
CA LYS A 28 -18.72 12.07 -32.86
C LYS A 28 -17.55 12.21 -31.88
N LYS A 29 -17.66 13.03 -30.84
CA LYS A 29 -16.60 13.21 -29.82
C LYS A 29 -16.86 12.52 -28.47
N LEU A 30 -18.06 11.98 -28.24
CA LEU A 30 -18.38 11.30 -26.98
C LEU A 30 -18.05 9.79 -27.00
N ILE A 31 -17.99 9.16 -28.18
CA ILE A 31 -17.61 7.74 -28.33
C ILE A 31 -16.08 7.54 -28.28
N ILE A 32 -15.29 8.62 -28.38
CA ILE A 32 -13.82 8.56 -28.32
C ILE A 32 -13.29 8.60 -26.87
N LEU A 33 -14.10 9.01 -25.88
CA LEU A 33 -13.67 9.07 -24.48
C LEU A 33 -13.88 7.75 -23.70
N VAL A 34 -14.72 6.84 -24.22
CA VAL A 34 -15.03 5.55 -23.57
C VAL A 34 -14.21 4.39 -24.16
N LEU A 35 -13.46 4.63 -25.24
CA LEU A 35 -12.59 3.62 -25.88
C LEU A 35 -11.09 3.81 -25.63
N SER A 36 -10.66 4.85 -24.91
CA SER A 36 -9.25 5.11 -24.60
C SER A 36 -8.77 4.52 -23.26
N ILE A 37 -9.58 3.68 -22.61
CA ILE A 37 -9.21 3.01 -21.34
C ILE A 37 -8.83 1.53 -21.53
N THR A 38 -8.97 0.94 -22.73
CA THR A 38 -8.85 -0.52 -22.93
C THR A 38 -7.65 -1.04 -23.70
N MET A 39 -6.65 -0.24 -24.11
CA MET A 39 -5.43 -0.80 -24.73
C MET A 39 -4.17 0.04 -24.47
N VAL A 40 -3.50 -0.20 -23.34
CA VAL A 40 -2.04 -0.45 -23.28
C VAL A 40 -1.77 -1.48 -22.17
N LEU A 41 -2.42 -2.65 -22.27
CA LEU A 41 -1.92 -3.91 -21.68
C LEU A 41 -1.58 -4.83 -22.86
N ALA A 42 -0.62 -4.39 -23.66
CA ALA A 42 0.11 -5.27 -24.57
C ALA A 42 1.46 -5.50 -23.92
N GLY A 43 1.70 -6.75 -23.51
CA GLY A 43 2.95 -7.18 -22.95
C GLY A 43 4.13 -6.81 -23.82
N CYS A 44 5.07 -6.08 -23.22
CA CYS A 44 6.46 -6.40 -23.38
C CYS A 44 6.89 -7.04 -22.07
N SER A 45 7.07 -8.36 -22.06
CA SER A 45 7.94 -9.04 -21.10
C SER A 45 9.38 -8.60 -21.41
N GLY A 46 9.67 -7.33 -21.12
CA GLY A 46 11.03 -6.85 -21.11
C GLY A 46 11.71 -7.49 -19.91
N HIS A 47 12.79 -8.23 -20.14
CA HIS A 47 13.85 -8.30 -19.13
C HIS A 47 14.10 -6.87 -18.66
N LYS A 48 13.57 -6.50 -17.49
CA LYS A 48 13.92 -5.26 -16.83
C LYS A 48 15.36 -5.48 -16.35
N ASP A 49 16.32 -5.26 -17.24
CA ASP A 49 17.69 -4.98 -16.86
C ASP A 49 17.64 -3.76 -15.94
N ALA A 50 17.62 -4.05 -14.64
CA ALA A 50 17.51 -3.09 -13.56
C ALA A 50 18.85 -2.40 -13.27
N SER A 51 19.65 -2.17 -14.30
CA SER A 51 21.11 -2.05 -14.16
C SER A 51 21.61 -0.74 -13.54
N GLN A 52 20.75 0.21 -13.18
CA GLN A 52 21.11 1.35 -12.32
C GLN A 52 19.92 1.83 -11.47
N ARG A 53 19.60 1.09 -10.39
CA ARG A 53 18.58 1.54 -9.41
C ARG A 53 19.14 2.54 -8.38
N PHE A 54 20.46 2.55 -8.15
CA PHE A 54 21.10 3.35 -7.12
C PHE A 54 22.19 4.24 -7.74
N LYS A 55 22.02 5.56 -7.66
CA LYS A 55 23.07 6.51 -8.08
C LYS A 55 24.15 6.57 -6.99
N LYS A 56 25.40 6.34 -7.39
CA LYS A 56 26.56 6.14 -6.47
C LYS A 56 26.81 7.28 -5.48
N ASP A 57 26.40 8.51 -5.82
CA ASP A 57 26.75 9.71 -5.05
C ASP A 57 25.57 10.29 -4.23
N ASN A 58 24.44 9.57 -4.16
CA ASN A 58 23.22 10.11 -3.57
C ASN A 58 23.03 9.78 -2.09
N PHE A 59 23.75 8.82 -1.54
CA PHE A 59 23.48 8.28 -0.21
C PHE A 59 24.57 8.63 0.79
N LYS A 60 24.17 9.12 1.96
CA LYS A 60 25.03 9.53 3.07
C LYS A 60 25.22 8.43 4.11
N SER A 61 24.21 7.59 4.28
CA SER A 61 24.27 6.46 5.21
C SER A 61 23.37 5.32 4.77
N VAL A 62 23.66 4.13 5.28
CA VAL A 62 22.85 2.93 5.11
C VAL A 62 22.60 2.30 6.47
N VAL A 63 21.36 1.91 6.73
CA VAL A 63 21.00 1.12 7.91
C VAL A 63 20.63 -0.28 7.42
N ILE A 64 21.29 -1.29 8.00
CA ILE A 64 20.99 -2.71 7.74
C ILE A 64 20.50 -3.33 9.04
N GLY A 65 19.32 -3.93 9.01
CA GLY A 65 18.70 -4.56 10.17
C GLY A 65 18.23 -5.98 9.89
N ASN A 66 18.23 -6.82 10.93
CA ASN A 66 17.55 -8.11 10.95
C ASN A 66 16.33 -8.11 11.89
N GLY A 67 15.82 -6.91 12.16
CA GLY A 67 14.76 -6.53 13.11
C GLY A 67 14.93 -6.93 14.56
N LYS A 68 16.11 -7.39 14.96
CA LYS A 68 16.57 -7.32 16.35
C LYS A 68 17.69 -6.30 16.52
N MET A 69 18.61 -6.28 15.57
CA MET A 69 19.80 -5.43 15.61
C MET A 69 19.86 -4.57 14.36
N LEU A 70 20.19 -3.29 14.54
CA LEU A 70 20.54 -2.38 13.45
C LEU A 70 22.04 -2.14 13.40
N LYS A 71 22.58 -2.12 12.19
CA LYS A 71 23.94 -1.71 11.89
C LYS A 71 23.91 -0.47 11.03
N LEU A 72 24.52 0.61 11.54
CA LEU A 72 24.64 1.88 10.84
C LEU A 72 25.96 1.96 10.07
N VAL A 73 25.87 2.22 8.77
CA VAL A 73 26.99 2.43 7.85
C VAL A 73 27.02 3.91 7.47
N MET A 74 28.08 4.62 7.84
CA MET A 74 28.30 6.04 7.51
C MET A 74 29.62 6.28 6.78
N ASP A 75 30.47 5.26 6.65
CA ASP A 75 31.73 5.39 5.92
C ASP A 75 31.45 5.41 4.40
N ASP A 76 32.07 6.35 3.70
CA ASP A 76 31.84 6.56 2.27
C ASP A 76 32.25 5.35 1.41
N GLU A 77 33.32 4.65 1.77
CA GLU A 77 33.80 3.47 1.05
C GLU A 77 32.81 2.31 1.21
N ASP A 78 32.38 2.08 2.45
CA ASP A 78 31.43 1.01 2.78
C ASP A 78 30.02 1.30 2.23
N THR A 79 29.58 2.56 2.29
CA THR A 79 28.32 3.01 1.65
C THR A 79 28.36 2.80 0.14
N LYS A 80 29.47 3.18 -0.50
CA LYS A 80 29.66 2.97 -1.94
C LYS A 80 29.74 1.49 -2.30
N ALA A 81 30.41 0.67 -1.50
CA ALA A 81 30.48 -0.77 -1.69
C ALA A 81 29.09 -1.42 -1.65
N LEU A 82 28.23 -0.98 -0.72
CA LEU A 82 26.82 -1.42 -0.68
C LEU A 82 26.05 -0.97 -1.90
N VAL A 83 26.16 0.30 -2.30
CA VAL A 83 25.49 0.80 -3.52
C VAL A 83 25.93 0.01 -4.76
N ASP A 84 27.22 -0.28 -4.87
CA ASP A 84 27.77 -1.07 -5.96
C ASP A 84 27.25 -2.51 -5.94
N LEU A 85 27.18 -3.14 -4.75
CA LEU A 85 26.56 -4.44 -4.60
C LEU A 85 25.10 -4.41 -5.07
N PHE A 86 24.28 -3.47 -4.59
CA PHE A 86 22.87 -3.36 -4.94
C PHE A 86 22.63 -3.08 -6.42
N ASN A 87 23.55 -2.38 -7.10
CA ASN A 87 23.50 -2.21 -8.55
C ASN A 87 23.81 -3.49 -9.35
N THR A 88 24.40 -4.53 -8.72
CA THR A 88 24.53 -5.87 -9.32
C THR A 88 23.31 -6.76 -9.12
N MET A 89 22.33 -6.32 -8.33
CA MET A 89 21.14 -7.13 -8.01
C MET A 89 20.27 -7.33 -9.25
N VAL A 90 20.03 -8.59 -9.60
CA VAL A 90 19.11 -8.97 -10.69
C VAL A 90 17.84 -9.56 -10.08
N LEU A 91 16.69 -8.99 -10.46
CA LEU A 91 15.38 -9.46 -10.02
C LEU A 91 14.81 -10.46 -11.01
N LYS A 92 14.29 -11.57 -10.51
CA LYS A 92 13.60 -12.60 -11.28
C LYS A 92 12.18 -12.78 -10.75
N GLU A 93 11.25 -13.08 -11.64
CA GLU A 93 9.89 -13.47 -11.25
C GLU A 93 9.95 -14.75 -10.41
N MET A 94 9.03 -14.86 -9.45
CA MET A 94 8.95 -16.01 -8.56
C MET A 94 7.50 -16.35 -8.20
N ASP A 95 7.29 -17.60 -7.77
CA ASP A 95 6.05 -18.01 -7.12
C ASP A 95 5.98 -17.38 -5.71
N LYS A 96 4.81 -16.85 -5.34
CA LYS A 96 4.62 -16.05 -4.11
C LYS A 96 4.43 -16.88 -2.85
N ASN A 97 4.67 -18.19 -2.90
CA ASN A 97 4.63 -19.06 -1.73
C ASN A 97 5.81 -18.77 -0.79
N LEU A 98 5.64 -17.76 0.06
CA LEU A 98 6.62 -17.35 1.07
C LEU A 98 6.40 -18.12 2.36
N LYS A 99 7.49 -18.50 3.01
CA LYS A 99 7.52 -19.01 4.38
C LYS A 99 8.45 -18.12 5.18
N GLU A 100 8.26 -18.10 6.50
CA GLU A 100 9.14 -17.35 7.39
C GLU A 100 10.60 -17.81 7.21
N GLU A 101 11.42 -16.88 6.71
CA GLU A 101 12.86 -17.00 6.54
C GLU A 101 13.54 -15.80 7.23
N PRO A 102 14.85 -15.88 7.53
CA PRO A 102 15.57 -14.75 8.12
C PRO A 102 15.41 -13.50 7.26
N PHE A 103 15.03 -12.41 7.89
CA PHE A 103 14.75 -11.15 7.23
C PHE A 103 15.92 -10.18 7.38
N ILE A 104 16.28 -9.51 6.27
CA ILE A 104 17.19 -8.36 6.29
C ILE A 104 16.44 -7.18 5.69
N LYS A 105 16.44 -6.04 6.39
CA LYS A 105 15.95 -4.77 5.89
C LYS A 105 17.11 -3.81 5.68
N VAL A 106 17.16 -3.18 4.52
CA VAL A 106 18.21 -2.21 4.15
C VAL A 106 17.55 -0.89 3.81
N HIS A 107 17.94 0.16 4.51
CA HIS A 107 17.50 1.53 4.29
C HIS A 107 18.68 2.37 3.80
N PHE A 108 18.57 2.91 2.60
CA PHE A 108 19.50 3.91 2.09
C PHE A 108 18.95 5.30 2.38
N PHE A 109 19.76 6.17 2.98
CA PHE A 109 19.39 7.56 3.29
C PHE A 109 20.16 8.52 2.40
N GLY A 110 19.41 9.30 1.63
CA GLY A 110 19.94 10.29 0.70
C GLY A 110 20.56 11.51 1.38
N ASN A 111 21.12 12.40 0.55
CA ASN A 111 21.59 13.72 1.00
C ASN A 111 20.44 14.61 1.52
N ASP A 112 19.26 14.42 0.96
CA ASP A 112 18.01 14.99 1.46
C ASP A 112 17.25 13.90 2.22
N ALA A 113 16.73 14.21 3.42
CA ALA A 113 16.09 13.24 4.33
C ALA A 113 14.86 12.53 3.73
N GLU A 114 14.37 12.99 2.57
CA GLU A 114 13.24 12.43 1.83
C GLU A 114 13.64 11.28 0.88
N ASP A 115 14.91 11.20 0.46
CA ASP A 115 15.39 10.16 -0.44
C ASP A 115 15.72 8.89 0.35
N THR A 116 14.67 8.17 0.76
CA THR A 116 14.81 6.87 1.44
C THR A 116 14.44 5.72 0.52
N ILE A 117 15.36 4.77 0.36
CA ILE A 117 15.06 3.50 -0.34
C ILE A 117 15.11 2.38 0.69
N SER A 118 13.95 1.77 0.96
CA SER A 118 13.82 0.59 1.79
C SER A 118 13.74 -0.66 0.92
N ILE A 119 14.59 -1.64 1.20
CA ILE A 119 14.56 -2.97 0.58
C ILE A 119 14.50 -4.02 1.67
N VAL A 120 13.59 -4.97 1.52
CA VAL A 120 13.40 -6.08 2.46
C VAL A 120 13.77 -7.39 1.77
N PHE A 121 14.55 -8.22 2.44
CA PHE A 121 14.99 -9.53 1.98
C PHE A 121 14.44 -10.63 2.90
N LEU A 122 14.04 -11.74 2.31
CA LEU A 122 13.73 -13.01 2.97
C LEU A 122 14.52 -14.10 2.25
N GLY A 123 15.69 -14.45 2.79
CA GLY A 123 16.63 -15.36 2.11
C GLY A 123 16.97 -14.87 0.69
N GLU A 124 16.65 -15.67 -0.33
CA GLU A 124 16.86 -15.39 -1.77
C GLU A 124 15.74 -14.56 -2.41
N LYS A 125 14.93 -13.88 -1.60
CA LYS A 125 13.73 -13.17 -2.05
C LYS A 125 13.81 -11.73 -1.60
N VAL A 126 13.32 -10.81 -2.43
CA VAL A 126 13.38 -9.37 -2.16
C VAL A 126 12.05 -8.69 -2.45
N PHE A 127 11.62 -7.83 -1.53
CA PHE A 127 10.47 -6.97 -1.72
C PHE A 127 10.93 -5.63 -2.31
N SER A 128 10.37 -5.30 -3.46
CA SER A 128 10.70 -4.09 -4.21
C SER A 128 9.48 -3.69 -5.04
N GLN A 129 9.23 -2.39 -5.25
CA GLN A 129 8.13 -1.95 -6.12
C GLN A 129 6.76 -2.56 -5.76
N LYS A 130 6.51 -2.79 -4.45
CA LYS A 130 5.29 -3.42 -3.91
C LYS A 130 5.08 -4.89 -4.31
N GLU A 131 6.12 -5.58 -4.78
CA GLU A 131 6.07 -6.99 -5.16
C GLU A 131 7.30 -7.77 -4.68
N TRP A 132 7.16 -9.09 -4.63
CA TRP A 132 8.22 -10.04 -4.30
C TRP A 132 8.90 -10.58 -5.56
N TYR A 133 10.23 -10.62 -5.52
CA TYR A 133 11.08 -11.14 -6.58
C TYR A 133 12.13 -12.10 -6.01
N ALA A 134 12.62 -13.02 -6.84
CA ALA A 134 13.82 -13.80 -6.51
C ALA A 134 15.09 -13.02 -6.86
N VAL A 135 16.14 -13.23 -6.08
CA VAL A 135 17.49 -12.70 -6.28
C VAL A 135 18.53 -13.82 -6.25
N ASP A 136 19.69 -13.57 -6.85
CA ASP A 136 20.76 -14.56 -6.90
C ASP A 136 21.34 -14.86 -5.51
N LEU A 137 21.55 -16.14 -5.19
CA LEU A 137 22.18 -16.61 -3.95
C LEU A 137 23.54 -15.95 -3.69
N GLU A 138 24.31 -15.67 -4.74
CA GLU A 138 25.61 -15.02 -4.60
C GLU A 138 25.47 -13.58 -4.10
N PHE A 139 24.44 -12.86 -4.55
CA PHE A 139 24.14 -11.51 -4.08
C PHE A 139 23.78 -11.54 -2.59
N THR A 140 22.86 -12.42 -2.19
CA THR A 140 22.41 -12.48 -0.79
C THR A 140 23.54 -12.89 0.14
N LYS A 141 24.38 -13.87 -0.25
CA LYS A 141 25.60 -14.21 0.50
C LYS A 141 26.54 -13.02 0.68
N LYS A 142 26.75 -12.19 -0.35
CA LYS A 142 27.57 -10.97 -0.24
C LYS A 142 26.96 -9.96 0.73
N LEU A 143 25.64 -9.78 0.71
CA LEU A 143 24.94 -8.90 1.64
C LEU A 143 25.05 -9.40 3.09
N TYR A 144 24.79 -10.69 3.34
CA TYR A 144 24.96 -11.30 4.67
C TYR A 144 26.39 -11.18 5.18
N ASN A 145 27.39 -11.47 4.33
CA ASN A 145 28.80 -11.32 4.70
C ASN A 145 29.16 -9.86 5.02
N PHE A 146 28.57 -8.89 4.32
CA PHE A 146 28.76 -7.47 4.64
C PHE A 146 28.18 -7.15 6.03
N TYR A 147 26.98 -7.63 6.31
CA TYR A 147 26.29 -7.43 7.59
C TYR A 147 27.04 -8.08 8.76
N GLU A 148 27.48 -9.34 8.63
CA GLU A 148 28.14 -10.09 9.72
C GLU A 148 29.64 -9.79 9.85
N GLY A 149 30.34 -9.59 8.74
CA GLY A 149 31.80 -9.55 8.69
C GLY A 149 32.44 -8.22 9.11
N ARG A 150 31.64 -7.17 9.33
CA ARG A 150 32.10 -5.83 9.68
C ARG A 150 31.73 -5.48 11.12
N ALA A 151 32.68 -4.91 11.87
CA ALA A 151 32.44 -4.30 13.18
C ALA A 151 31.75 -2.94 12.99
N LEU A 152 30.49 -2.97 12.55
CA LEU A 152 29.64 -1.79 12.45
C LEU A 152 29.10 -1.43 13.84
N LEU A 153 28.74 -0.16 14.02
CA LEU A 153 28.07 0.28 15.24
C LEU A 153 26.72 -0.44 15.33
N GLU A 154 26.58 -1.29 16.35
CA GLU A 154 25.32 -1.91 16.72
C GLU A 154 24.58 -0.96 17.65
N VAL A 155 23.37 -0.60 17.26
CA VAL A 155 22.49 0.27 18.04
C VAL A 155 21.22 -0.53 18.31
N GLU A 156 20.84 -0.64 19.58
CA GLU A 156 19.52 -1.10 19.97
C GLU A 156 18.55 0.03 19.63
N ASP A 157 17.55 -0.27 18.81
CA ASP A 157 16.59 0.74 18.38
C ASP A 157 15.39 0.69 19.31
N ASP A 158 15.41 1.57 20.32
CA ASP A 158 14.33 1.73 21.30
C ASP A 158 12.97 1.94 20.60
N THR A 159 12.96 2.55 19.41
CA THR A 159 11.75 2.76 18.61
C THR A 159 11.23 1.44 18.04
N LEU A 160 12.12 0.56 17.58
CA LEU A 160 11.72 -0.77 17.09
C LEU A 160 11.23 -1.66 18.24
N LEU A 161 11.82 -1.56 19.42
CA LEU A 161 11.33 -2.26 20.61
C LEU A 161 9.93 -1.78 20.97
N GLU A 162 9.69 -0.47 21.02
CA GLU A 162 8.37 0.11 21.28
C GLU A 162 7.34 -0.34 20.23
N ILE A 163 7.70 -0.34 18.94
CA ILE A 163 6.83 -0.84 17.87
C ILE A 163 6.52 -2.33 18.06
N GLN A 164 7.49 -3.15 18.48
CA GLN A 164 7.28 -4.58 18.73
C GLN A 164 6.34 -4.81 19.92
N GLU A 165 6.50 -4.05 21.00
CA GLU A 165 5.61 -4.10 22.16
C GLU A 165 4.18 -3.70 21.74
N LYS A 166 4.01 -2.59 21.02
CA LYS A 166 2.71 -2.14 20.49
C LYS A 166 2.05 -3.19 19.59
N ARG A 167 2.81 -3.87 18.72
CA ARG A 167 2.31 -4.98 17.88
C ARG A 167 1.87 -6.19 18.72
N ALA A 168 2.65 -6.55 19.74
CA ALA A 168 2.32 -7.65 20.63
C ALA A 168 1.05 -7.37 21.44
N ASP A 169 0.85 -6.13 21.89
CA ASP A 169 -0.37 -5.70 22.55
C ASP A 169 -1.58 -5.77 21.61
N ARG A 170 -1.42 -5.28 20.37
CA ARG A 170 -2.48 -5.33 19.34
C ARG A 170 -2.96 -6.74 19.04
N ALA A 171 -2.09 -7.74 19.05
CA ALA A 171 -2.45 -9.14 18.80
C ALA A 171 -3.51 -9.69 19.79
N ASN A 172 -3.76 -9.01 20.92
CA ASN A 172 -4.71 -9.41 21.94
C ASN A 172 -6.03 -8.62 21.91
N LEU A 173 -6.21 -7.68 20.98
CA LEU A 173 -7.43 -6.88 20.86
C LEU A 173 -8.63 -7.70 20.38
N ASP A 174 -9.83 -7.27 20.76
CA ASP A 174 -11.04 -7.78 20.12
C ASP A 174 -11.19 -7.22 18.69
N TRP A 175 -12.08 -7.81 17.89
CA TRP A 175 -12.20 -7.43 16.47
C TRP A 175 -12.64 -6.00 16.23
N LYS A 176 -13.44 -5.44 17.13
CA LYS A 176 -13.93 -4.08 16.98
C LYS A 176 -12.79 -3.11 17.27
N GLU A 177 -12.09 -3.33 18.36
CA GLU A 177 -10.89 -2.56 18.75
C GLU A 177 -9.76 -2.72 17.73
N ALA A 178 -9.58 -3.93 17.18
CA ALA A 178 -8.56 -4.21 16.19
C ALA A 178 -8.77 -3.41 14.89
N LEU A 179 -10.04 -3.24 14.47
CA LEU A 179 -10.40 -2.51 13.26
C LEU A 179 -10.25 -0.99 13.42
N GLU A 180 -10.48 -0.45 14.61
CA GLU A 180 -10.37 0.98 14.92
C GLU A 180 -8.95 1.52 14.65
N GLY A 181 -8.88 2.73 14.07
CA GLY A 181 -7.65 3.41 13.70
C GLY A 181 -7.47 3.59 12.19
N THR A 182 -6.26 3.95 11.77
CA THR A 182 -5.95 4.30 10.37
C THR A 182 -5.22 3.17 9.66
N TRP A 183 -5.74 2.80 8.49
CA TRP A 183 -5.25 1.74 7.63
C TRP A 183 -4.73 2.33 6.32
N ILE A 184 -3.42 2.22 6.11
CA ILE A 184 -2.74 2.79 4.95
C ILE A 184 -2.74 1.76 3.82
N VAL A 185 -3.32 2.11 2.69
CA VAL A 185 -3.30 1.32 1.44
C VAL A 185 -2.01 1.64 0.66
N ASP A 186 -1.71 2.92 0.53
CA ASP A 186 -0.53 3.47 -0.12
C ASP A 186 -0.23 4.89 0.38
N ASP A 187 0.84 5.48 -0.13
CA ASP A 187 1.35 6.82 0.24
C ASP A 187 0.30 7.95 0.13
N THR A 188 -0.82 7.72 -0.57
CA THR A 188 -1.87 8.73 -0.81
C THR A 188 -3.24 8.30 -0.31
N THR A 189 -3.41 7.05 0.08
CA THR A 189 -4.71 6.45 0.36
C THR A 189 -4.70 5.77 1.72
N ALA A 190 -5.57 6.23 2.60
CA ALA A 190 -5.85 5.59 3.88
C ALA A 190 -7.36 5.49 4.13
N LEU A 191 -7.74 4.51 4.95
CA LEU A 191 -9.06 4.36 5.52
C LEU A 191 -8.96 4.55 7.03
N THR A 192 -9.87 5.30 7.63
CA THR A 192 -9.92 5.42 9.10
C THR A 192 -11.24 4.86 9.60
N PHE A 193 -11.16 3.94 10.56
CA PHE A 193 -12.31 3.43 11.30
C PHE A 193 -12.32 4.06 12.68
N ASP A 194 -13.45 4.68 13.04
CA ASP A 194 -13.62 5.37 14.31
C ASP A 194 -15.06 5.20 14.75
N GLU A 195 -15.25 4.51 15.88
CA GLU A 195 -16.53 4.06 16.40
C GLU A 195 -17.39 3.34 15.33
N GLU A 196 -18.48 3.96 14.88
CA GLU A 196 -19.39 3.43 13.84
C GLU A 196 -19.17 4.07 12.46
N PHE A 197 -18.07 4.81 12.29
CA PHE A 197 -17.75 5.56 11.08
C PHE A 197 -16.52 5.04 10.36
N LEU A 198 -16.62 5.02 9.04
CA LEU A 198 -15.54 4.75 8.10
C LEU A 198 -15.28 6.02 7.30
N TYR A 199 -14.05 6.50 7.34
CA TYR A 199 -13.56 7.64 6.59
C TYR A 199 -12.72 7.16 5.42
N GLN A 200 -13.03 7.65 4.22
CA GLN A 200 -12.28 7.39 2.99
C GLN A 200 -12.04 8.73 2.28
N GLY A 201 -10.86 9.33 2.48
CA GLY A 201 -10.63 10.73 2.11
C GLY A 201 -11.62 11.65 2.84
N ASP A 202 -12.25 12.56 2.11
CA ASP A 202 -13.24 13.50 2.68
C ASP A 202 -14.61 12.85 2.97
N TYR A 203 -14.81 11.57 2.62
CA TYR A 203 -16.10 10.90 2.76
C TYR A 203 -16.22 10.22 4.12
N LYS A 204 -17.27 10.59 4.87
CA LYS A 204 -17.69 9.91 6.11
C LYS A 204 -18.87 8.99 5.84
N LEU A 205 -18.70 7.70 6.14
CA LEU A 205 -19.67 6.63 5.94
C LEU A 205 -20.02 6.00 7.29
N LYS A 206 -21.27 5.55 7.46
CA LYS A 206 -21.62 4.70 8.61
C LYS A 206 -21.30 3.27 8.23
N TYR A 207 -20.62 2.52 9.07
CA TYR A 207 -20.41 1.09 8.83
C TYR A 207 -21.09 0.24 9.92
N VAL A 208 -21.36 -1.02 9.57
CA VAL A 208 -21.91 -2.02 10.48
C VAL A 208 -21.16 -3.33 10.26
N ILE A 209 -20.69 -3.93 11.36
CA ILE A 209 -20.10 -5.27 11.35
C ILE A 209 -21.23 -6.29 11.34
N HIS A 210 -21.23 -7.20 10.35
CA HIS A 210 -22.24 -8.25 10.20
C HIS A 210 -21.75 -9.61 10.67
N GLU A 211 -20.48 -9.90 10.43
CA GLU A 211 -19.86 -11.20 10.70
C GLU A 211 -18.45 -10.98 11.23
N ALA A 212 -18.09 -11.80 12.21
CA ALA A 212 -16.74 -11.91 12.74
C ALA A 212 -16.45 -13.39 13.04
N GLU A 213 -15.64 -14.03 12.20
CA GLU A 213 -15.28 -15.45 12.31
C GLU A 213 -13.79 -15.64 12.04
N GLY A 214 -13.09 -16.32 12.95
CA GLY A 214 -11.64 -16.48 12.84
C GLY A 214 -10.97 -15.11 12.72
N ASN A 215 -10.12 -14.92 11.71
CA ASN A 215 -9.45 -13.66 11.39
C ASN A 215 -10.20 -12.82 10.33
N ARG A 216 -11.47 -13.13 10.03
CA ARG A 216 -12.27 -12.46 9.00
C ARG A 216 -13.41 -11.63 9.60
N LEU A 217 -13.57 -10.42 9.07
CA LEU A 217 -14.71 -9.54 9.30
C LEU A 217 -15.45 -9.25 7.99
N LEU A 218 -16.78 -9.18 8.06
CA LEU A 218 -17.62 -8.63 7.00
C LEU A 218 -18.34 -7.39 7.51
N ILE A 219 -18.11 -6.27 6.82
CA ILE A 219 -18.80 -5.00 7.10
C ILE A 219 -19.64 -4.53 5.92
N SER A 220 -20.69 -3.76 6.20
CA SER A 220 -21.40 -2.95 5.19
C SER A 220 -21.21 -1.48 5.49
N ALA A 221 -20.98 -0.67 4.46
CA ALA A 221 -20.92 0.78 4.55
C ALA A 221 -22.16 1.45 3.94
N TYR A 222 -22.62 2.52 4.59
CA TYR A 222 -23.86 3.23 4.30
C TYR A 222 -23.63 4.74 4.24
N GLY A 223 -24.38 5.42 3.38
CA GLY A 223 -24.40 6.88 3.34
C GLY A 223 -25.02 7.50 4.61
N ILE A 224 -24.43 8.58 5.12
CA ILE A 224 -24.93 9.29 6.31
C ILE A 224 -25.81 10.48 5.93
N HIS A 225 -25.30 11.38 5.07
CA HIS A 225 -26.01 12.51 4.45
C HIS A 225 -25.10 13.17 3.39
N GLY A 226 -25.65 13.89 2.41
CA GLY A 226 -24.86 14.57 1.36
C GLY A 226 -24.94 13.88 0.00
N LEU A 227 -23.80 13.68 -0.68
CA LEU A 227 -23.71 13.05 -2.03
C LEU A 227 -24.30 11.63 -2.09
N PHE A 228 -24.38 10.93 -0.96
CA PHE A 228 -24.95 9.59 -0.86
C PHE A 228 -26.32 9.63 -0.18
N THR A 229 -27.27 8.83 -0.69
CA THR A 229 -28.58 8.70 -0.04
C THR A 229 -28.40 8.09 1.34
N LYS A 230 -28.96 8.76 2.35
CA LYS A 230 -28.89 8.33 3.74
C LYS A 230 -29.41 6.89 3.89
N ASN A 231 -28.68 6.06 4.62
CA ASN A 231 -28.97 4.65 4.88
C ASN A 231 -29.02 3.75 3.64
N GLN A 232 -28.66 4.26 2.45
CA GLN A 232 -28.43 3.40 1.31
C GLN A 232 -27.10 2.66 1.50
N LYS A 233 -27.13 1.33 1.39
CA LYS A 233 -25.92 0.51 1.38
C LYS A 233 -25.11 0.85 0.14
N LEU A 234 -23.84 1.20 0.33
CA LEU A 234 -22.93 1.60 -0.74
C LEU A 234 -22.04 0.44 -1.17
N PHE A 235 -21.52 -0.33 -0.21
CA PHE A 235 -20.69 -1.49 -0.48
C PHE A 235 -20.62 -2.43 0.72
N ASP A 236 -20.24 -3.67 0.44
CA ASP A 236 -19.78 -4.63 1.43
C ASP A 236 -18.25 -4.69 1.38
N MET A 237 -17.60 -5.01 2.50
CA MET A 237 -16.15 -5.20 2.56
C MET A 237 -15.82 -6.39 3.44
N ASP A 238 -15.20 -7.40 2.85
CA ASP A 238 -14.51 -8.47 3.56
C ASP A 238 -13.13 -7.98 3.98
N ILE A 239 -12.74 -8.28 5.22
CA ILE A 239 -11.46 -7.89 5.82
C ILE A 239 -10.87 -9.14 6.46
N ILE A 240 -9.64 -9.49 6.10
CA ILE A 240 -8.87 -10.59 6.69
C ILE A 240 -7.66 -9.98 7.38
N PHE A 241 -7.47 -10.28 8.66
CA PHE A 241 -6.35 -9.80 9.47
C PHE A 241 -5.17 -10.79 9.47
N SER A 242 -3.96 -10.25 9.60
CA SER A 242 -2.79 -11.00 10.05
C SER A 242 -2.91 -11.37 11.53
N GLU A 243 -2.11 -12.33 11.99
CA GLU A 243 -2.13 -12.78 13.39
C GLU A 243 -1.85 -11.67 14.41
N ASP A 244 -1.00 -10.71 14.05
CA ASP A 244 -0.64 -9.55 14.88
C ASP A 244 -1.62 -8.37 14.76
N LEU A 245 -2.69 -8.52 13.97
CA LEU A 245 -3.71 -7.49 13.75
C LEU A 245 -3.16 -6.14 13.23
N CYS A 246 -1.99 -6.16 12.60
CA CYS A 246 -1.33 -4.96 12.07
C CYS A 246 -1.37 -4.87 10.54
N ASN A 247 -1.80 -5.93 9.86
CA ASN A 247 -1.92 -6.01 8.41
C ASN A 247 -3.29 -6.57 8.03
N VAL A 248 -3.92 -6.05 6.98
CA VAL A 248 -5.21 -6.56 6.48
C VAL A 248 -5.25 -6.69 4.96
N GLN A 249 -5.86 -7.76 4.49
CA GLN A 249 -6.34 -7.88 3.11
C GLN A 249 -7.82 -7.56 3.07
N THR A 250 -8.26 -6.77 2.11
CA THR A 250 -9.68 -6.41 1.96
C THR A 250 -10.21 -6.71 0.58
N GLN A 251 -11.48 -7.11 0.50
CA GLN A 251 -12.25 -7.20 -0.73
C GLN A 251 -13.50 -6.33 -0.59
N LYS A 252 -13.51 -5.19 -1.28
CA LYS A 252 -14.64 -4.28 -1.35
C LYS A 252 -15.52 -4.63 -2.54
N ILE A 253 -16.80 -4.90 -2.28
CA ILE A 253 -17.81 -5.24 -3.29
C ILE A 253 -18.80 -4.09 -3.38
N VAL A 254 -18.79 -3.39 -4.52
CA VAL A 254 -19.72 -2.28 -4.80
C VAL A 254 -20.82 -2.77 -5.74
N PRO A 255 -22.07 -2.88 -5.26
CA PRO A 255 -23.18 -3.34 -6.10
C PRO A 255 -23.45 -2.38 -7.24
N GLN A 256 -23.66 -2.92 -8.45
CA GLN A 256 -24.10 -2.12 -9.60
C GLN A 256 -25.51 -2.52 -10.06
N PHE A 257 -26.34 -1.53 -10.40
CA PHE A 257 -27.68 -1.79 -10.94
C PHE A 257 -27.60 -2.37 -12.36
N GLY A 258 -27.97 -3.66 -12.50
CA GLY A 258 -28.15 -4.30 -13.81
C GLY A 258 -26.87 -4.81 -14.48
N THR A 259 -25.74 -4.73 -13.79
CA THR A 259 -24.42 -5.22 -14.24
C THR A 259 -23.79 -6.10 -13.15
N ARG A 260 -22.56 -6.58 -13.39
CA ARG A 260 -21.79 -7.30 -12.36
C ARG A 260 -21.25 -6.31 -11.33
N ASP A 261 -21.15 -6.76 -10.09
CA ASP A 261 -20.57 -5.98 -9.00
C ASP A 261 -19.10 -5.62 -9.29
N LEU A 262 -18.67 -4.45 -8.82
CA LEU A 262 -17.26 -4.10 -8.84
C LEU A 262 -16.58 -4.67 -7.61
N VAL A 263 -15.48 -5.35 -7.83
CA VAL A 263 -14.68 -5.96 -6.77
C VAL A 263 -13.31 -5.30 -6.76
N PHE A 264 -12.92 -4.76 -5.60
CA PHE A 264 -11.61 -4.13 -5.38
C PHE A 264 -10.90 -4.86 -4.25
N GLN A 265 -9.66 -5.29 -4.48
CA GLN A 265 -8.83 -5.93 -3.47
C GLN A 265 -7.68 -5.02 -3.08
N ASN A 266 -7.45 -4.84 -1.77
CA ASN A 266 -6.35 -4.01 -1.26
C ASN A 266 -5.65 -4.68 -0.08
N ASN A 267 -4.34 -4.46 0.02
CA ASN A 267 -3.56 -4.71 1.22
C ASN A 267 -3.43 -3.40 1.98
N MET A 268 -3.58 -3.44 3.31
CA MET A 268 -3.44 -2.25 4.14
C MET A 268 -2.66 -2.55 5.41
N ILE A 269 -1.93 -1.54 5.89
CA ILE A 269 -1.13 -1.62 7.11
C ILE A 269 -1.64 -0.64 8.16
N TYR A 270 -1.52 -1.02 9.43
CA TYR A 270 -2.02 -0.22 10.53
C TYR A 270 -1.07 0.93 10.89
N GLN A 271 -1.67 2.10 11.16
CA GLN A 271 -1.05 3.26 11.78
C GLN A 271 -1.82 3.60 13.08
N ASP A 272 -1.09 3.79 14.17
CA ASP A 272 -1.66 4.17 15.46
C ASP A 272 -2.00 5.66 15.55
N GLU A 273 -2.62 6.08 16.66
CA GLU A 273 -3.04 7.46 16.91
C GLU A 273 -1.88 8.45 17.03
N GLU A 274 -0.68 7.95 17.38
CA GLU A 274 0.55 8.75 17.47
C GLU A 274 1.24 8.89 16.11
N GLY A 275 0.73 8.21 15.08
CA GLY A 275 1.26 8.22 13.72
C GLY A 275 2.32 7.15 13.46
N ASN A 276 2.58 6.24 14.40
CA ASN A 276 3.52 5.14 14.22
C ASN A 276 2.93 4.09 13.28
N ILE A 277 3.74 3.63 12.32
CA ILE A 277 3.37 2.56 11.40
C ILE A 277 3.71 1.23 12.05
N LEU A 278 2.69 0.43 12.39
CA LEU A 278 2.86 -0.86 13.05
C LEU A 278 2.81 -2.05 12.08
N GLY A 279 2.12 -1.90 10.94
CA GLY A 279 2.11 -2.90 9.87
C GLY A 279 3.28 -2.76 8.89
N ASP A 280 3.43 -3.71 7.97
CA ASP A 280 4.48 -3.69 6.94
C ASP A 280 3.93 -4.19 5.60
N LEU A 281 4.00 -3.35 4.55
CA LEU A 281 3.55 -3.70 3.19
C LEU A 281 4.38 -4.84 2.57
N SER A 282 5.56 -5.10 3.11
CA SER A 282 6.38 -6.26 2.76
C SER A 282 6.02 -7.51 3.55
N SER A 283 4.98 -7.50 4.40
CA SER A 283 4.61 -8.68 5.19
C SER A 283 4.34 -9.91 4.31
N VAL A 284 4.83 -11.07 4.76
CA VAL A 284 4.57 -12.38 4.14
C VAL A 284 3.07 -12.66 4.07
N PHE A 285 2.30 -12.10 5.00
CA PHE A 285 0.83 -12.16 5.00
C PHE A 285 0.21 -11.74 3.67
N PHE A 286 0.83 -10.81 2.93
CA PHE A 286 0.34 -10.32 1.64
C PHE A 286 0.77 -11.13 0.42
N SER A 287 1.55 -12.19 0.64
CA SER A 287 2.09 -13.01 -0.46
C SER A 287 1.06 -13.96 -1.07
N GLU A 288 0.10 -14.43 -0.26
CA GLU A 288 -1.04 -15.22 -0.69
C GLU A 288 -2.31 -14.36 -0.67
N ASN A 289 -3.19 -14.55 -1.65
CA ASN A 289 -4.50 -13.90 -1.65
C ASN A 289 -5.49 -14.78 -0.87
N LEU A 290 -5.83 -14.34 0.34
CA LEU A 290 -6.69 -15.09 1.27
C LEU A 290 -8.19 -14.84 1.04
N LEU A 291 -8.55 -13.94 0.13
CA LEU A 291 -9.93 -13.52 -0.16
C LEU A 291 -10.61 -14.36 -1.25
N ASN A 292 -10.08 -15.56 -1.56
CA ASN A 292 -10.56 -16.46 -2.63
C ASN A 292 -11.22 -17.73 -2.08
#